data_AF-A0A972RX18-F1
#
_entry.id   AF-A0A972RX18-F1
#
_cell.length_a   1.000
_cell.length_b   1.000
_cell.length_c   1.000
_cell.angle_alpha   90.00
_cell.angle_beta   90.00
_cell.angle_gamma   90.00
#
_symmetry.space_group_name_H-M   'P 1'
#
loop_
_entity.id
_entity.type
_entity.pdbx_description
1 polymer ?
#
loop_
_entity_poly.entity_id
_entity_poly.type
_entity_poly.pdbx_seq_one_letter_code
_entity_poly.pdbx_strand_id
1 'polypeptide(L)'
;HPCAPLDERIEAAKEIEAKGNLVGFHFHPIIAYEGYLEDYGAIYQRLIKEFNPKYVALVSMGTLTFIKSVLKKLYKRELKTKVTQIPMREVNGKRTYDYKTKLEMFSHCYNSFKPWHKDVFFYMCMEEHSLWKDVFGYEFSSNNQFEEIMNSFYMSKIRAIS
;
A
#
# COMPACT_ATOMS: atom_id res chain seq x y z
N HIS A 1 -19.94 6.46 -8.72
CA HIS A 1 -18.90 5.63 -8.09
C HIS A 1 -19.58 4.56 -7.25
N PRO A 2 -19.35 3.25 -7.45
CA PRO A 2 -19.79 2.25 -6.49
C PRO A 2 -18.56 1.55 -5.91
N CYS A 3 -17.94 2.14 -4.90
CA CYS A 3 -17.03 1.41 -4.01
C CYS A 3 -17.61 1.53 -2.60
N ALA A 4 -17.59 0.44 -1.85
CA ALA A 4 -18.05 0.43 -0.47
C ALA A 4 -17.23 1.44 0.36
N PRO A 5 -17.86 2.13 1.34
CA PRO A 5 -17.17 2.94 2.33
C PRO A 5 -16.03 2.20 3.02
N LEU A 6 -15.09 2.95 3.61
CA LEU A 6 -13.96 2.37 4.32
C LEU A 6 -14.40 1.44 5.46
N ASP A 7 -15.39 1.87 6.25
CA ASP A 7 -15.89 1.12 7.40
C ASP A 7 -16.45 -0.24 7.00
N GLU A 8 -17.27 -0.30 5.95
CA GLU A 8 -17.83 -1.55 5.44
C GLU A 8 -16.73 -2.51 4.97
N ARG A 9 -15.66 -2.00 4.36
CA ARG A 9 -14.53 -2.83 3.93
C ARG A 9 -13.73 -3.38 5.11
N ILE A 10 -13.55 -2.58 6.17
CA ILE A 10 -12.87 -3.00 7.40
C ILE A 10 -13.71 -4.06 8.12
N GLU A 11 -15.01 -3.84 8.27
CA GLU A 11 -15.89 -4.82 8.93
C GLU A 11 -15.97 -6.13 8.14
N ALA A 12 -16.06 -6.07 6.80
CA ALA A 12 -15.99 -7.27 5.97
C ALA A 12 -14.67 -8.04 6.17
N ALA A 13 -13.53 -7.34 6.27
CA ALA A 13 -12.25 -7.99 6.55
C ALA A 13 -12.22 -8.62 7.95
N LYS A 14 -12.83 -8.00 8.96
CA LYS A 14 -12.96 -8.56 10.32
C LYS A 14 -13.80 -9.82 10.34
N GLU A 15 -14.90 -9.86 9.59
CA GLU A 15 -15.71 -11.08 9.47
C GLU A 15 -14.95 -12.24 8.83
N ILE A 16 -14.04 -11.95 7.89
CA ILE A 16 -13.17 -12.94 7.27
C ILE A 16 -12.12 -13.45 8.27
N GLU A 17 -11.47 -12.55 9.02
CA GLU A 17 -10.54 -12.91 10.10
C GLU A 17 -11.23 -13.74 11.19
N ALA A 18 -12.44 -13.35 11.61
CA ALA A 18 -13.19 -14.05 12.65
C ALA A 18 -13.53 -15.51 12.27
N LYS A 19 -13.59 -15.82 10.98
CA LYS A 19 -13.73 -17.18 10.44
C LYS A 19 -12.40 -17.94 10.35
N GLY A 20 -11.31 -17.36 10.86
CA GLY A 20 -9.97 -17.94 10.87
C GLY A 20 -9.21 -17.78 9.56
N ASN A 21 -9.64 -16.92 8.64
CA ASN A 21 -8.98 -16.74 7.35
C ASN A 21 -7.94 -15.61 7.38
N LEU A 22 -6.96 -15.68 6.48
CA LEU A 22 -6.02 -14.58 6.28
C LEU A 22 -6.67 -13.40 5.56
N VAL A 23 -6.25 -12.20 5.93
CA VAL A 23 -6.57 -10.94 5.24
C VAL A 23 -5.30 -10.22 4.81
N GLY A 24 -5.43 -9.28 3.89
CA GLY A 24 -4.33 -8.42 3.44
C GLY A 24 -4.83 -7.02 3.12
N PHE A 25 -3.99 -6.02 3.36
CA PHE A 25 -4.33 -4.62 3.12
C PHE A 25 -3.47 -4.05 1.99
N HIS A 26 -4.14 -3.49 0.98
CA HIS A 26 -3.50 -2.93 -0.20
C HIS A 26 -3.76 -1.41 -0.28
N PHE A 27 -2.76 -0.63 0.11
CA PHE A 27 -2.76 0.83 0.02
C PHE A 27 -2.20 1.27 -1.32
N HIS A 28 -3.02 1.17 -2.36
CA HIS A 28 -2.65 1.62 -3.69
C HIS A 28 -3.88 2.20 -4.42
N PRO A 29 -3.80 3.46 -4.89
CA PRO A 29 -2.75 4.43 -4.61
C PRO A 29 -2.86 5.05 -3.21
N ILE A 30 -1.72 5.35 -2.60
CA ILE A 30 -1.66 6.39 -1.57
C ILE A 30 -1.60 7.77 -2.27
N ILE A 31 -2.38 8.73 -1.79
CA ILE A 31 -2.54 10.05 -2.39
C ILE A 31 -1.98 11.13 -1.46
N ALA A 32 -1.05 11.95 -1.94
CA ALA A 32 -0.50 13.08 -1.19
C ALA A 32 -1.37 14.33 -1.39
N TYR A 33 -2.32 14.54 -0.48
CA TYR A 33 -3.10 15.77 -0.31
C TYR A 33 -2.75 16.41 1.04
N GLU A 34 -3.19 17.64 1.28
CA GLU A 34 -2.98 18.29 2.59
C GLU A 34 -3.64 17.48 3.72
N GLY A 35 -2.87 17.09 4.74
CA GLY A 35 -3.35 16.26 5.86
C GLY A 35 -3.34 14.75 5.61
N TYR A 36 -2.80 14.28 4.47
CA TYR A 36 -2.86 12.85 4.12
C TYR A 36 -2.14 11.95 5.12
N LEU A 37 -1.01 12.38 5.69
CA LEU A 37 -0.25 11.57 6.64
C LEU A 37 -1.09 11.28 7.89
N GLU A 38 -1.76 12.29 8.41
CA GLU A 38 -2.66 12.15 9.57
C GLU A 38 -3.83 11.23 9.25
N ASP A 39 -4.48 11.43 8.09
CA ASP A 39 -5.64 10.66 7.68
C ASP A 39 -5.29 9.18 7.43
N TYR A 40 -4.21 8.89 6.70
CA TYR A 40 -3.74 7.53 6.51
C TYR A 40 -3.22 6.92 7.82
N GLY A 41 -2.54 7.71 8.65
CA GLY A 41 -2.07 7.32 9.98
C GLY A 41 -3.22 6.83 10.87
N ALA A 42 -4.35 7.52 10.87
CA ALA A 42 -5.55 7.10 11.59
C ALA A 42 -6.08 5.74 11.11
N ILE A 43 -6.03 5.47 9.80
CA ILE A 43 -6.40 4.17 9.23
C ILE A 43 -5.43 3.09 9.70
N TYR A 44 -4.12 3.33 9.64
CA TYR A 44 -3.11 2.37 10.08
C TYR A 44 -3.28 2.01 11.55
N GLN A 45 -3.47 3.01 12.43
CA GLN A 45 -3.70 2.78 13.85
C GLN A 45 -4.98 1.98 14.11
N ARG A 46 -6.04 2.25 13.35
CA ARG A 46 -7.28 1.47 13.44
C ARG A 46 -7.04 0.01 13.07
N LEU A 47 -6.35 -0.27 11.97
CA LEU A 47 -6.04 -1.64 11.57
C LEU A 47 -5.19 -2.37 12.63
N ILE A 48 -4.19 -1.69 13.20
CA ILE A 48 -3.35 -2.24 14.28
C ILE A 48 -4.18 -2.59 15.52
N LYS A 49 -5.19 -1.78 15.84
CA LYS A 49 -6.07 -1.99 16.98
C LYS A 49 -7.09 -3.12 16.76
N GLU A 50 -7.59 -3.25 15.53
CA GLU A 50 -8.75 -4.11 15.24
C GLU A 50 -8.40 -5.50 14.71
N PHE A 51 -7.20 -5.70 14.16
CA PHE A 51 -6.78 -6.97 13.56
C PHE A 51 -5.66 -7.63 14.35
N ASN A 52 -5.71 -8.96 14.47
CA ASN A 52 -4.58 -9.72 14.99
C ASN A 52 -3.57 -9.94 13.86
N PRO A 53 -2.31 -9.49 14.00
CA PRO A 53 -1.29 -9.64 12.96
C PRO A 53 -1.02 -11.09 12.57
N LYS A 54 -1.39 -12.08 13.41
CA LYS A 54 -1.38 -13.51 13.04
C LYS A 54 -2.19 -13.77 11.76
N TYR A 55 -3.35 -13.13 11.61
CA TYR A 55 -4.26 -13.31 10.49
C TYR A 55 -4.04 -12.30 9.35
N VAL A 56 -3.11 -11.35 9.51
CA VAL A 56 -2.74 -10.43 8.43
C VAL A 56 -1.56 -11.01 7.66
N ALA A 57 -1.77 -11.37 6.40
CA ALA A 57 -0.73 -11.94 5.53
C ALA A 57 0.22 -10.87 5.00
N LEU A 58 -0.33 -9.71 4.60
CA LEU A 58 0.43 -8.66 3.94
C LEU A 58 -0.13 -7.26 4.20
N VAL A 59 0.75 -6.28 4.13
CA VAL A 59 0.43 -4.88 3.88
C VAL A 59 1.28 -4.41 2.71
N SER A 60 0.64 -3.84 1.69
CA SER A 60 1.33 -3.34 0.50
C SER A 60 1.00 -1.88 0.23
N MET A 61 1.97 -1.16 -0.32
CA MET A 61 1.85 0.27 -0.59
C MET A 61 2.33 0.60 -1.99
N GLY A 62 1.62 1.51 -2.67
CA GLY A 62 1.96 1.92 -4.03
C GLY A 62 1.45 3.33 -4.33
N THR A 63 2.13 4.01 -5.24
CA THR A 63 1.80 5.39 -5.58
C THR A 63 0.84 5.50 -6.75
N LEU A 64 0.12 6.62 -6.79
CA LEU A 64 -0.60 7.00 -7.99
C LEU A 64 0.38 7.19 -9.16
N THR A 65 0.16 6.42 -10.22
CA THR A 65 0.95 6.50 -11.45
C THR A 65 0.03 6.69 -12.63
N PHE A 66 0.22 7.79 -13.35
CA PHE A 66 -0.52 8.12 -14.55
C PHE A 66 0.27 7.78 -15.80
N ILE A 67 -0.28 6.91 -16.65
CA ILE A 67 0.23 6.72 -18.01
C ILE A 67 -0.31 7.81 -18.95
N LYS A 68 0.47 8.19 -19.98
CA LYS A 68 0.11 9.27 -20.93
C LYS A 68 -1.29 9.12 -21.54
N SER A 69 -1.73 7.90 -21.84
CA SER A 69 -3.06 7.63 -22.41
C SER A 69 -4.20 7.92 -21.43
N VAL A 70 -3.99 7.68 -20.12
CA VAL A 70 -4.98 7.97 -19.06
C VAL A 70 -5.10 9.47 -18.85
N LEU A 71 -3.99 10.20 -18.81
CA LEU A 71 -4.01 11.67 -18.71
C LEU A 71 -4.75 12.30 -19.89
N LYS A 72 -4.49 11.85 -21.13
CA LYS A 72 -5.21 12.34 -22.31
C LYS A 72 -6.73 12.11 -22.20
N LYS A 73 -7.17 10.97 -21.63
CA LYS A 73 -8.60 10.70 -21.40
C LYS A 73 -9.17 11.56 -20.27
N LEU A 74 -8.40 11.79 -19.20
CA LEU A 74 -8.80 12.64 -18.07
C LEU A 74 -8.91 14.12 -18.45
N TYR A 75 -8.08 14.62 -19.35
CA TYR A 75 -8.21 16.00 -19.86
C TYR A 75 -9.39 16.14 -20.85
N LYS A 76 -9.69 15.09 -21.63
CA LYS A 76 -10.82 15.09 -22.58
C LYS A 76 -12.19 14.95 -21.92
N ARG A 77 -12.25 14.25 -20.79
CA ARG A 77 -13.44 14.18 -19.96
C ARG A 77 -13.37 15.38 -19.03
N GLU A 78 -14.34 16.29 -19.05
CA GLU A 78 -14.42 17.42 -18.11
C GLU A 78 -14.72 16.96 -16.66
N LEU A 79 -13.99 15.95 -16.19
CA LEU A 79 -14.07 15.47 -14.82
C LEU A 79 -13.44 16.53 -13.94
N LYS A 80 -14.26 17.19 -13.11
CA LYS A 80 -13.78 18.03 -12.02
C LYS A 80 -13.03 17.16 -11.01
N THR A 81 -11.74 16.96 -11.22
CA THR A 81 -10.86 16.18 -10.34
C THR A 81 -9.64 17.02 -9.93
N LYS A 82 -9.30 16.98 -8.63
CA LYS A 82 -8.08 17.60 -8.10
C LYS A 82 -6.83 16.74 -8.33
N VAL A 83 -7.00 15.50 -8.76
CA VAL A 83 -5.89 14.53 -8.87
C VAL A 83 -4.87 14.95 -9.93
N THR A 84 -5.28 15.71 -10.96
CA THR A 84 -4.36 16.28 -11.97
C THR A 84 -3.56 17.49 -11.46
N GLN A 85 -3.97 18.09 -10.33
CA GLN A 85 -3.31 19.25 -9.71
C GLN A 85 -2.19 18.83 -8.74
N ILE A 86 -2.07 17.54 -8.46
CA ILE A 86 -1.04 16.98 -7.61
C ILE A 86 0.33 17.14 -8.30
N PRO A 87 1.35 17.70 -7.63
CA PRO A 87 2.70 17.80 -8.18
C PRO A 87 3.28 16.40 -8.49
N MET A 88 3.63 16.15 -9.75
CA MET A 88 4.16 14.87 -10.23
C MET A 88 5.32 15.06 -11.20
N ARG A 89 6.30 14.14 -11.16
CA ARG A 89 7.39 14.06 -12.13
C ARG A 89 7.12 13.02 -13.22
N GLU A 90 7.64 13.25 -14.41
CA GLU A 90 7.64 12.23 -15.48
C GLU A 90 8.83 11.28 -15.30
N VAL A 91 8.55 9.98 -15.26
CA VAL A 91 9.52 8.89 -15.18
C VAL A 91 9.11 7.83 -16.21
N ASN A 92 9.97 7.54 -17.18
CA ASN A 92 9.73 6.55 -18.24
C ASN A 92 8.37 6.69 -18.94
N GLY A 93 7.95 7.92 -19.23
CA GLY A 93 6.66 8.22 -19.88
C GLY A 93 5.41 8.03 -19.00
N LYS A 94 5.60 7.82 -17.69
CA LYS A 94 4.55 7.83 -16.67
C LYS A 94 4.72 9.06 -15.77
N ARG A 95 3.64 9.62 -15.23
CA ARG A 95 3.71 10.65 -14.18
C ARG A 95 3.44 10.03 -12.83
N THR A 96 4.32 10.23 -11.87
CA THR A 96 4.23 9.70 -10.50
C THR A 96 4.79 10.73 -9.52
N TYR A 97 4.63 10.50 -8.22
CA TYR A 97 5.25 11.33 -7.19
C TYR A 97 6.77 11.32 -7.30
N ASP A 98 7.37 12.31 -6.67
CA ASP A 98 8.81 12.36 -6.61
C ASP A 98 9.42 11.49 -5.50
N TYR A 99 10.72 11.24 -5.59
CA TYR A 99 11.42 10.36 -4.64
C TYR A 99 11.19 10.76 -3.18
N LYS A 100 11.31 12.05 -2.86
CA LYS A 100 11.15 12.56 -1.50
C LYS A 100 9.73 12.34 -0.98
N THR A 101 8.72 12.60 -1.80
CA THR A 101 7.31 12.36 -1.47
C THR A 101 7.03 10.88 -1.27
N LYS A 102 7.57 10.02 -2.14
CA LYS A 102 7.44 8.56 -2.02
C LYS A 102 8.09 8.05 -0.73
N LEU A 103 9.30 8.53 -0.43
CA LEU A 103 10.01 8.17 0.78
C LEU A 103 9.22 8.56 2.03
N GLU A 104 8.73 9.81 2.13
CA GLU A 104 7.91 10.26 3.26
C GLU A 104 6.66 9.39 3.45
N MET A 105 5.91 9.21 2.36
CA MET A 105 4.67 8.45 2.32
C MET A 105 4.86 6.98 2.74
N PHE A 106 5.85 6.30 2.16
CA PHE A 106 6.09 4.89 2.43
C PHE A 106 6.75 4.66 3.79
N SER A 107 7.68 5.52 4.20
CA SER A 107 8.24 5.48 5.55
C SER A 107 7.17 5.72 6.60
N HIS A 108 6.24 6.67 6.38
CA HIS A 108 5.13 6.90 7.31
C HIS A 108 4.22 5.67 7.44
N CYS A 109 3.85 5.05 6.31
CA CYS A 109 3.07 3.80 6.30
C CYS A 109 3.82 2.69 7.04
N TYR A 110 5.04 2.36 6.62
CA TYR A 110 5.81 1.27 7.20
C TYR A 110 6.08 1.47 8.69
N ASN A 111 6.49 2.67 9.11
CA ASN A 111 6.78 2.97 10.52
C ASN A 111 5.52 2.93 11.40
N SER A 112 4.36 3.27 10.87
CA SER A 112 3.10 3.16 11.61
C SER A 112 2.81 1.71 12.01
N PHE A 113 3.19 0.75 11.16
CA PHE A 113 3.03 -0.68 11.40
C PHE A 113 4.21 -1.34 12.14
N LYS A 114 5.03 -0.56 12.88
CA LYS A 114 6.14 -1.12 13.69
C LYS A 114 5.78 -2.33 14.55
N PRO A 115 4.59 -2.41 15.20
CA PRO A 115 4.19 -3.59 15.96
C PRO A 115 4.02 -4.86 15.11
N TRP A 116 3.86 -4.74 13.79
CA TRP A 116 3.57 -5.84 12.87
C TRP A 116 4.79 -6.29 12.05
N HIS A 117 5.94 -5.62 12.14
CA HIS A 117 7.11 -5.86 11.26
C HIS A 117 7.64 -7.31 11.26
N LYS A 118 7.42 -8.06 12.34
CA LYS A 118 7.84 -9.48 12.43
C LYS A 118 6.78 -10.45 11.95
N ASP A 119 5.52 -10.01 11.94
CA ASP A 119 4.36 -10.87 11.76
C ASP A 119 3.69 -10.66 10.42
N VAL A 120 3.93 -9.56 9.71
CA VAL A 120 3.23 -9.23 8.47
C VAL A 120 4.24 -8.96 7.37
N PHE A 121 3.95 -9.43 6.16
CA PHE A 121 4.81 -9.17 5.01
C PHE A 121 4.55 -7.76 4.44
N PHE A 122 5.60 -6.95 4.31
CA PHE A 122 5.52 -5.61 3.74
C PHE A 122 6.21 -5.54 2.38
N TYR A 123 5.55 -4.91 1.41
CA TYR A 123 6.16 -4.68 0.10
C TYR A 123 5.64 -3.42 -0.60
N MET A 124 6.44 -2.88 -1.52
CA MET A 124 6.05 -1.75 -2.37
C MET A 124 5.66 -2.24 -3.77
N CYS A 125 4.48 -1.84 -4.24
CA CYS A 125 3.92 -2.32 -5.51
C CYS A 125 4.39 -1.45 -6.68
N MET A 126 5.19 -2.02 -7.58
CA MET A 126 5.66 -1.35 -8.81
C MET A 126 6.48 -0.07 -8.56
N GLU A 127 7.19 -0.01 -7.42
CA GLU A 127 8.02 1.13 -7.04
C GLU A 127 9.51 0.90 -7.29
N GLU A 128 10.26 2.00 -7.37
CA GLU A 128 11.70 2.00 -7.64
C GLU A 128 12.48 1.23 -6.56
N HIS A 129 13.45 0.42 -6.99
CA HIS A 129 14.24 -0.45 -6.12
C HIS A 129 14.99 0.32 -5.01
N SER A 130 15.51 1.51 -5.32
CA SER A 130 16.22 2.38 -4.37
C SER A 130 15.41 2.74 -3.13
N LEU A 131 14.08 2.86 -3.24
CA LEU A 131 13.21 3.16 -2.10
C LEU A 131 13.15 2.04 -1.08
N TRP A 132 13.40 0.78 -1.47
CA TRP A 132 13.19 -0.38 -0.59
C TRP A 132 14.12 -0.33 0.61
N LYS A 133 15.40 -0.10 0.35
CA LYS A 133 16.40 0.03 1.40
C LYS A 133 16.13 1.23 2.30
N ASP A 134 15.74 2.37 1.74
CA ASP A 134 15.49 3.59 2.52
C ASP A 134 14.22 3.50 3.38
N VAL A 135 13.19 2.78 2.92
CA VAL A 135 11.92 2.63 3.64
C VAL A 135 11.98 1.46 4.63
N PHE A 136 12.40 0.28 4.18
CA PHE A 136 12.34 -0.96 4.95
C PHE A 136 13.64 -1.30 5.69
N GLY A 137 14.76 -0.70 5.30
CA GLY A 137 16.10 -1.10 5.75
C GLY A 137 16.66 -2.33 5.03
N TYR A 138 15.90 -2.91 4.10
CA TYR A 138 16.29 -4.07 3.28
C TYR A 138 15.73 -3.93 1.87
N GLU A 139 16.31 -4.67 0.93
CA GLU A 139 15.90 -4.69 -0.47
C GLU A 139 16.03 -6.10 -1.05
N PHE A 140 15.33 -6.38 -2.15
CA PHE A 140 15.38 -7.66 -2.84
C PHE A 140 16.23 -7.55 -4.10
N SER A 141 17.23 -8.43 -4.25
CA SER A 141 18.18 -8.41 -5.36
C SER A 141 17.51 -8.63 -6.73
N SER A 142 16.33 -9.25 -6.75
CA SER A 142 15.55 -9.51 -7.96
C SER A 142 14.07 -9.72 -7.64
N ASN A 143 13.22 -9.63 -8.67
CA ASN A 143 11.80 -9.97 -8.57
C ASN A 143 11.60 -11.45 -8.17
N ASN A 144 12.46 -12.35 -8.65
CA ASN A 144 12.39 -13.77 -8.30
C ASN A 144 12.64 -13.97 -6.81
N GLN A 145 13.68 -13.34 -6.26
CA GLN A 145 13.96 -13.40 -4.82
C GLN A 145 12.80 -12.83 -3.99
N PHE A 146 12.24 -11.69 -4.42
CA PHE A 146 11.06 -11.12 -3.79
C PHE A 146 9.88 -12.11 -3.77
N GLU A 147 9.57 -12.70 -4.92
CA GLU A 147 8.48 -13.67 -5.06
C GLU A 147 8.68 -14.92 -4.21
N GLU A 148 9.90 -15.48 -4.20
CA GLU A 148 10.25 -16.63 -3.37
C GLU A 148 10.05 -16.37 -1.88
N ILE A 149 10.54 -15.23 -1.38
CA ILE A 149 10.42 -14.84 0.03
C ILE A 149 8.95 -14.57 0.38
N MET A 150 8.22 -13.86 -0.48
CA MET A 150 6.80 -13.58 -0.31
C MET A 150 6.00 -14.89 -0.23
N ASN A 151 6.20 -15.81 -1.18
CA ASN A 151 5.52 -17.10 -1.21
C ASN A 151 5.84 -17.93 0.04
N SER A 152 7.10 -18.00 0.44
CA SER A 152 7.52 -18.70 1.65
C SER A 152 6.82 -18.14 2.90
N PHE A 153 6.77 -16.81 3.03
CA PHE A 153 6.10 -16.14 4.14
C PHE A 153 4.60 -16.46 4.18
N TYR A 154 3.89 -16.33 3.05
CA TYR A 154 2.46 -16.64 2.97
C TYR A 154 2.16 -18.10 3.28
N MET A 155 2.98 -19.03 2.77
CA MET A 155 2.80 -20.45 3.07
C MET A 155 3.01 -20.75 4.56
N SER A 156 3.95 -20.06 5.23
CA SER A 156 4.13 -20.18 6.68
C SER A 156 2.89 -19.70 7.45
N LYS A 157 2.28 -18.58 7.03
CA LYS A 157 1.05 -18.06 7.60
C LYS A 157 -0.12 -19.02 7.46
N ILE A 158 -0.32 -19.55 6.24
CA ILE A 158 -1.39 -20.52 5.95
C ILE A 158 -1.25 -21.75 6.85
N ARG A 159 -0.03 -22.28 7.02
CA ARG A 159 0.24 -23.43 7.90
C ARG A 159 0.03 -23.13 9.39
N ALA A 160 0.22 -21.89 9.83
CA ALA A 160 0.11 -21.50 11.23
C ALA A 160 -1.34 -21.25 11.70
N ILE A 161 -2.28 -21.14 10.76
CA ILE A 161 -3.72 -20.96 11.04
C ILE A 161 -4.57 -22.18 10.67
N SER A 162 -4.00 -23.12 9.89
CA SER A 162 -4.59 -24.43 9.62
C SER A 162 -4.47 -25.33 10.85
#